data_AF-A0A1Q9JS58-F1
#
_entry.id   AF-A0A1Q9JS58-F1
#
_cell.length_a   1.000
_cell.length_b   1.000
_cell.length_c   1.000
_cell.angle_alpha   90.00
_cell.angle_beta   90.00
_cell.angle_gamma   90.00
#
_symmetry.space_group_name_H-M   'P 1'
#
loop_
_entity.id
_entity.type
_entity.pdbx_description
1 polymer ?
#
loop_
_entity_poly.entity_id
_entity_poly.type
_entity_poly.pdbx_seq_one_letter_code
_entity_poly.pdbx_strand_id
1 'polypeptide(L)'
;MAVQTKQQQLKEIEYQTKMLNNLKKWIRNLIILSSVGVVVAYWALKMQEGIAYNVIGVISIILIVICVILCAVIGLAFKNGKANVDKIIKLVEK
;
A
#
# COMPACT_ATOMS: atom_id res chain seq x y z
N MET A 1 -23.28 -7.07 -24.29
CA MET A 1 -22.76 -7.05 -22.91
C MET A 1 -23.18 -8.36 -22.27
N ALA A 2 -22.25 -9.24 -21.90
CA ALA A 2 -22.61 -10.48 -21.22
C ALA A 2 -23.08 -10.13 -19.80
N VAL A 3 -24.31 -10.52 -19.45
CA VAL A 3 -24.85 -10.34 -18.10
C VAL A 3 -24.12 -11.33 -17.20
N GLN A 4 -23.32 -10.83 -16.24
CA GLN A 4 -22.72 -11.69 -15.21
C GLN A 4 -23.82 -12.31 -14.35
N THR A 5 -23.64 -13.58 -14.00
CA THR A 5 -24.57 -14.25 -13.08
C THR A 5 -24.34 -13.77 -11.64
N LYS A 6 -25.37 -13.80 -10.79
CA LYS A 6 -25.24 -13.44 -9.36
C LYS A 6 -24.09 -14.21 -8.67
N GLN A 7 -23.88 -15.47 -9.04
CA GLN A 7 -22.78 -16.31 -8.54
C GLN A 7 -21.39 -15.77 -8.95
N GLN A 8 -21.23 -15.25 -10.18
CA GLN A 8 -19.99 -14.62 -10.62
C GLN A 8 -19.73 -13.32 -9.87
N GLN A 9 -20.77 -12.51 -9.63
CA GLN A 9 -20.64 -11.25 -8.88
C GLN A 9 -20.24 -11.48 -7.42
N LEU A 10 -20.78 -12.51 -6.77
CA LEU A 10 -20.39 -12.88 -5.39
C LEU A 10 -18.91 -13.30 -5.32
N LYS A 11 -18.42 -14.09 -6.29
CA LYS A 11 -17.00 -14.45 -6.38
C LYS A 11 -16.10 -13.23 -6.57
N GLU A 12 -16.52 -12.28 -7.41
CA GLU A 12 -15.80 -11.04 -7.65
C GLU A 12 -15.73 -10.17 -6.38
N ILE A 13 -16.82 -10.07 -5.62
CA ILE A 13 -16.86 -9.37 -4.32
C ILE A 13 -15.88 -10.00 -3.34
N GLU A 14 -15.88 -11.33 -3.21
CA GLU A 14 -14.96 -12.04 -2.31
C GLU A 14 -13.49 -11.78 -2.71
N TYR A 15 -13.18 -11.91 -4.00
CA TYR A 15 -11.85 -11.67 -4.53
C TYR A 15 -11.38 -10.23 -4.28
N GLN A 16 -12.18 -9.23 -4.65
CA GLN A 16 -11.81 -7.83 -4.46
C GLN A 16 -11.72 -7.47 -2.97
N THR A 17 -12.57 -8.02 -2.11
CA THR A 17 -12.49 -7.83 -0.66
C THR A 17 -11.18 -8.40 -0.09
N LYS A 18 -10.76 -9.58 -0.57
CA LYS A 18 -9.46 -10.16 -0.21
C LYS A 18 -8.31 -9.27 -0.67
N MET A 19 -8.40 -8.71 -1.88
CA MET A 19 -7.39 -7.76 -2.39
C MET A 19 -7.34 -6.48 -1.57
N LEU A 20 -8.48 -5.89 -1.19
CA LEU A 20 -8.53 -4.72 -0.30
C LEU A 20 -7.88 -5.00 1.06
N ASN A 21 -8.08 -6.19 1.62
CA ASN A 21 -7.42 -6.62 2.85
C ASN A 21 -5.90 -6.76 2.67
N ASN A 22 -5.44 -7.24 1.52
CA ASN A 22 -4.02 -7.26 1.20
C ASN A 22 -3.45 -5.85 1.07
N LEU A 23 -4.14 -4.91 0.42
CA LEU A 23 -3.71 -3.50 0.33
C LEU A 23 -3.55 -2.86 1.71
N LYS A 24 -4.43 -3.16 2.67
CA LYS A 24 -4.27 -2.72 4.07
C LYS A 24 -2.97 -3.26 4.68
N LYS A 25 -2.66 -4.54 4.47
CA LYS A 25 -1.40 -5.14 4.95
C LYS A 25 -0.18 -4.49 4.29
N TRP A 26 -0.25 -4.20 2.99
CA TRP A 26 0.81 -3.50 2.27
C TRP A 26 1.08 -2.10 2.81
N ILE A 27 0.05 -1.28 3.04
CA ILE A 27 0.22 0.04 3.69
C ILE A 27 0.90 -0.12 5.05
N ARG A 28 0.44 -1.05 5.89
CA ARG A 28 1.04 -1.29 7.20
C ARG A 28 2.53 -1.65 7.09
N ASN A 29 2.88 -2.53 6.17
CA ASN A 29 4.27 -2.94 5.96
C ASN A 29 5.14 -1.79 5.45
N LEU A 30 4.63 -0.95 4.56
CA LEU A 30 5.34 0.24 4.06
C LEU A 30 5.58 1.28 5.16
N ILE A 31 4.61 1.48 6.05
CA ILE A 31 4.78 2.38 7.21
C ILE A 31 5.88 1.85 8.13
N ILE A 32 5.86 0.55 8.47
CA ILE A 32 6.89 -0.08 9.31
C ILE A 32 8.27 0.06 8.65
N LEU A 33 8.37 -0.25 7.35
CA LEU A 33 9.61 -0.15 6.59
C LEU A 33 10.15 1.29 6.56
N SER A 34 9.27 2.26 6.33
CA SER A 34 9.62 3.68 6.36
C SER A 34 10.14 4.11 7.74
N SER A 35 9.50 3.67 8.83
CA SER A 35 9.95 3.97 10.19
C SER A 35 11.35 3.40 10.48
N VAL A 36 11.63 2.17 10.04
CA VAL A 36 12.98 1.59 10.14
C VAL A 36 13.98 2.42 9.33
N GLY A 37 13.60 2.84 8.12
CA GLY A 37 14.41 3.72 7.29
C GLY A 37 14.79 5.04 8.00
N VAL A 38 13.87 5.64 8.74
CA VAL A 38 14.13 6.87 9.52
C VAL A 38 15.19 6.62 10.59
N VAL A 39 15.09 5.50 11.32
CA VAL A 39 16.08 5.13 12.35
C VAL A 39 17.46 4.94 11.74
N VAL A 40 17.55 4.23 10.60
CA VAL A 40 18.82 4.03 9.88
C VAL A 40 19.39 5.34 9.36
N ALA A 41 18.56 6.20 8.78
CA ALA A 41 18.99 7.51 8.27
C ALA A 41 19.52 8.40 9.40
N TYR A 42 18.84 8.44 10.54
CA TYR A 42 19.30 9.20 11.71
C TYR A 42 20.63 8.66 12.23
N TRP A 43 20.73 7.35 12.46
CA TRP A 43 21.96 6.73 12.94
C TRP A 43 23.14 6.96 11.99
N ALA A 44 22.94 6.77 10.68
CA ALA A 44 24.00 6.89 9.68
C ALA A 44 24.45 8.34 9.45
N LEU A 45 23.53 9.32 9.46
CA LEU A 45 23.86 10.72 9.13
C LEU A 45 24.20 11.60 10.34
N LYS A 46 23.76 11.22 11.54
CA LYS A 46 23.96 12.02 12.76
C LYS A 46 24.92 11.39 13.76
N MET A 47 25.03 10.07 13.80
CA MET A 47 25.85 9.38 14.82
C MET A 47 27.15 8.79 14.27
N GLN A 48 27.32 8.76 12.95
CA GLN A 48 28.51 8.21 12.29
C GLN A 48 29.15 9.25 11.37
N GLU A 49 30.45 9.09 11.12
CA GLU A 49 31.21 9.93 10.18
C GLU A 49 31.82 9.06 9.09
N GLY A 50 31.95 9.63 7.89
CA GLY A 50 32.57 8.97 6.74
C GLY A 50 31.64 8.80 5.55
N ILE A 51 32.24 8.75 4.35
CA ILE A 51 31.53 8.77 3.07
C ILE A 51 30.57 7.59 2.95
N ALA A 52 30.95 6.40 3.42
CA ALA A 52 30.11 5.20 3.37
C ALA A 52 28.79 5.37 4.15
N TYR A 53 28.84 5.91 5.37
CA TYR A 53 27.64 6.12 6.20
C TYR A 53 26.74 7.21 5.61
N ASN A 54 27.32 8.27 5.03
CA ASN A 54 26.55 9.28 4.31
C ASN A 54 25.76 8.68 3.13
N VAL A 55 26.39 7.79 2.35
CA VAL A 55 25.71 7.10 1.24
C VAL A 55 24.56 6.23 1.75
N ILE A 56 24.78 5.45 2.82
CA ILE A 56 23.73 4.62 3.44
C ILE A 56 22.56 5.48 3.93
N GLY A 57 22.86 6.63 4.56
CA GLY A 57 21.84 7.56 5.04
C GLY A 57 21.01 8.14 3.91
N VAL A 58 21.64 8.57 2.81
CA VAL A 58 20.93 9.08 1.62
C VAL A 58 20.06 8.01 0.97
N ILE A 59 20.55 6.78 0.82
CA ILE A 59 19.75 5.65 0.31
C ILE A 59 18.53 5.42 1.21
N SER A 60 18.70 5.49 2.52
CA SER A 60 17.61 5.33 3.49
C SER A 60 16.56 6.43 3.34
N ILE A 61 16.96 7.68 3.09
CA ILE A 61 16.03 8.80 2.81
C ILE A 61 15.24 8.54 1.52
N ILE A 62 15.91 8.11 0.45
CA ILE A 62 15.26 7.80 -0.83
C ILE A 62 14.20 6.70 -0.62
N LEU A 63 14.54 5.64 0.12
CA LEU A 63 13.62 4.55 0.44
C LEU A 63 12.39 5.03 1.22
N ILE A 64 12.56 5.90 2.23
CA ILE A 64 11.45 6.52 2.97
C ILE A 64 10.49 7.25 2.02
N VAL A 65 11.03 8.10 1.14
CA VAL A 65 10.22 8.87 0.18
C VAL A 65 9.42 7.96 -0.74
N ILE A 66 10.05 6.88 -1.24
CA ILE A 66 9.37 5.88 -2.07
C ILE A 66 8.23 5.21 -1.28
N CYS A 67 8.46 4.81 -0.02
CA CYS A 67 7.43 4.21 0.82
C CYS A 67 6.23 5.15 1.01
N VAL A 68 6.46 6.45 1.21
CA VAL A 68 5.39 7.45 1.37
C VAL A 68 4.57 7.59 0.08
N ILE A 69 5.23 7.67 -1.08
CA ILE A 69 4.54 7.74 -2.38
C ILE A 69 3.70 6.48 -2.61
N LEU A 70 4.25 5.29 -2.34
CA LEU A 70 3.52 4.03 -2.46
C LEU A 70 2.32 3.96 -1.53
N CYS A 71 2.43 4.45 -0.29
CA CYS A 71 1.30 4.56 0.63
C CYS A 71 0.17 5.43 0.05
N ALA A 72 0.50 6.57 -0.58
CA ALA A 72 -0.49 7.44 -1.21
C ALA A 72 -1.19 6.74 -2.40
N VAL A 73 -0.41 6.09 -3.28
CA VAL A 73 -0.94 5.33 -4.43
C VAL A 73 -1.84 4.19 -3.97
N ILE A 74 -1.43 3.40 -2.97
CA ILE A 74 -2.24 2.31 -2.43
C ILE A 74 -3.49 2.85 -1.73
N GLY A 75 -3.41 4.00 -1.04
CA GLY A 75 -4.57 4.67 -0.45
C GLY A 75 -5.62 5.04 -1.50
N LEU A 76 -5.19 5.59 -2.64
CA LEU A 76 -6.08 5.87 -3.78
C LEU A 76 -6.67 4.59 -4.38
N ALA A 77 -5.85 3.57 -4.58
CA ALA A 77 -6.28 2.26 -5.07
C ALA A 77 -7.32 1.61 -4.13
N PHE A 78 -7.11 1.70 -2.82
CA PHE A 78 -8.03 1.19 -1.81
C PHE A 78 -9.38 1.91 -1.86
N LYS A 79 -9.39 3.24 -1.95
CA LYS A 79 -10.61 4.05 -2.07
C LYS A 79 -11.41 3.65 -3.31
N ASN A 80 -10.74 3.54 -4.46
CA ASN A 80 -11.38 3.19 -5.72
C ASN A 80 -11.87 1.73 -5.74
N GLY A 81 -11.07 0.80 -5.23
CA GLY A 81 -11.44 -0.61 -5.13
C GLY A 81 -12.63 -0.83 -4.21
N LYS A 82 -12.69 -0.15 -3.06
CA LYS A 82 -13.84 -0.20 -2.16
C LYS A 82 -15.12 0.30 -2.84
N ALA A 83 -15.04 1.44 -3.53
CA ALA A 83 -16.18 1.97 -4.29
C ALA A 83 -16.65 1.00 -5.39
N ASN A 84 -15.75 0.20 -5.97
CA ASN A 84 -16.11 -0.81 -6.96
C ASN A 84 -16.83 -2.01 -6.32
N VAL A 85 -16.33 -2.52 -5.19
CA VAL A 85 -17.00 -3.59 -4.42
C VAL A 85 -18.41 -3.15 -4.01
N ASP A 86 -18.55 -1.94 -3.47
CA ASP A 86 -19.84 -1.40 -3.03
C ASP A 86 -20.84 -1.28 -4.20
N LYS A 87 -20.37 -0.98 -5.41
CA LYS A 87 -21.21 -0.98 -6.63
C LYS A 87 -21.70 -2.38 -6.99
N ILE A 88 -20.83 -3.39 -6.92
CA ILE A 88 -21.19 -4.77 -7.26
C ILE A 88 -22.19 -5.32 -6.23
N ILE A 89 -22.00 -5.05 -4.94
CA ILE A 89 -22.94 -5.45 -3.87
C ILE A 89 -24.34 -4.90 -4.17
N LYS A 90 -24.45 -3.60 -4.49
CA LYS A 90 -25.73 -2.97 -4.85
C LYS A 90 -26.39 -3.57 -6.10
N LEU A 91 -25.63 -4.13 -7.03
CA LEU A 91 -26.16 -4.80 -8.22
C LEU A 91 -26.70 -6.20 -7.89
N VAL A 92 -26.11 -6.89 -6.89
CA VAL A 92 -26.56 -8.22 -6.46
C VAL A 92 -27.82 -8.15 -5.60
N GLU A 93 -27.93 -7.10 -4.78
CA GLU A 93 -29.08 -6.82 -3.90
C GLU A 93 -30.33 -6.35 -4.65
N LYS A 94 -30.16 -5.83 -5.88
CA LYS A 94 -31.27 -5.57 -6.80
C LYS A 94 -31.81 -6.87 -7.42
#